data_AF-A0A7L9RT10-F1
#
_entry.id   AF-A0A7L9RT10-F1
#
_cell.length_a   1.000
_cell.length_b   1.000
_cell.length_c   1.000
_cell.angle_alpha   90.00
_cell.angle_beta   90.00
_cell.angle_gamma   90.00
#
_symmetry.space_group_name_H-M   'P 1'
#
loop_
_entity.id
_entity.type
_entity.pdbx_description
1 polymer ?
#
loop_
_entity_poly.entity_id
_entity_poly.type
_entity_poly.pdbx_seq_one_letter_code
_entity_poly.pdbx_strand_id
1 'polypeptide(L)' 'MKRYILTGAPGSGKTTLLHALNRKGYDVVEEAATDVIALEQSMRFLTPWTDPLFIHKILNLQMHRTYQAHTPRCFNTIF' A
#
# COMPACT_ATOMS: atom_id res chain seq x y z
N MET A 1 0.54 -5.92 19.74
CA MET A 1 0.46 -4.82 18.75
C MET A 1 -0.90 -4.89 18.07
N LYS A 2 -1.57 -3.75 17.82
CA LYS A 2 -2.86 -3.75 17.09
C LYS A 2 -2.62 -3.22 15.68
N ARG A 3 -2.99 -4.01 14.68
CA ARG A 3 -2.96 -3.64 13.26
C ARG A 3 -4.39 -3.43 12.76
N TYR A 4 -4.58 -2.42 11.94
CA TYR A 4 -5.86 -2.08 11.34
C TYR A 4 -5.72 -2.16 9.82
N ILE A 5 -6.64 -2.84 9.15
CA ILE A 5 -6.66 -2.93 7.69
C ILE A 5 -7.76 -1.99 7.18
N LEU A 6 -7.39 -1.05 6.32
CA LEU A 6 -8.33 -0.23 5.55
C LEU A 6 -8.57 -0.90 4.20
N THR A 7 -9.81 -1.30 3.96
CA THR A 7 -10.29 -1.81 2.67
C THR A 7 -11.39 -0.91 2.12
N GLY A 8 -11.55 -0.87 0.80
CA GLY A 8 -12.57 -0.03 0.15
C GLY A 8 -12.29 0.14 -1.34
N ALA A 9 -13.29 0.59 -2.09
CA ALA A 9 -13.18 0.80 -3.53
C ALA A 9 -12.07 1.82 -3.91
N PRO A 10 -11.53 1.76 -5.14
CA PRO A 10 -10.73 2.86 -5.67
C PRO A 10 -11.47 4.19 -5.57
N GLY A 11 -10.78 5.23 -5.10
CA GLY A 11 -11.37 6.55 -4.87
C GLY A 11 -12.16 6.72 -3.57
N SER A 12 -12.28 5.69 -2.71
CA SER A 12 -13.03 5.78 -1.44
C SER A 12 -12.35 6.62 -0.34
N GLY A 13 -11.26 7.32 -0.65
CA GLY A 13 -10.55 8.21 0.28
C GLY A 13 -9.63 7.52 1.30
N LYS A 14 -9.28 6.24 1.10
CA LYS A 14 -8.36 5.49 2.01
C LYS A 14 -7.02 6.21 2.18
N THR A 15 -6.42 6.68 1.10
CA THR A 15 -5.16 7.43 1.10
C THR A 15 -5.27 8.72 1.90
N THR A 16 -6.39 9.46 1.79
CA THR A 16 -6.64 10.67 2.57
C THR A 16 -6.72 10.37 4.07
N LEU A 17 -7.41 9.29 4.45
CA LEU A 17 -7.52 8.86 5.85
C LEU A 17 -6.16 8.42 6.40
N LEU A 18 -5.38 7.69 5.61
CA LEU A 18 -4.02 7.29 5.95
C LEU A 18 -3.11 8.51 6.20
N HIS A 19 -3.10 9.51 5.30
CA HIS A 19 -2.32 10.73 5.53
C HIS A 19 -2.75 11.48 6.79
N ALA A 20 -4.04 11.51 7.10
CA ALA A 20 -4.55 12.11 8.33
C ALA A 20 -4.08 11.35 9.59
N LEU A 21 -4.01 10.02 9.54
CA LEU A 21 -3.48 9.18 10.62
C LEU A 21 -1.97 9.38 10.78
N ASN A 22 -1.22 9.44 9.68
CA ASN A 22 0.21 9.70 9.70
C ASN A 22 0.52 11.06 10.36
N ARG A 23 -0.21 12.11 9.99
CA ARG A 23 -0.10 13.44 10.63
C ARG A 23 -0.42 13.45 12.13
N LYS A 24 -1.18 12.45 12.62
CA LYS A 24 -1.47 12.27 14.04
C LYS A 24 -0.43 11.41 14.78
N GLY A 25 0.67 11.02 14.12
CA GLY A 25 1.76 10.24 14.70
C GLY A 25 1.52 8.73 14.71
N TYR A 26 0.58 8.23 13.90
CA TYR A 26 0.41 6.78 13.70
C TYR A 26 1.28 6.29 12.55
N ASP A 27 1.85 5.10 12.69
CA ASP A 27 2.52 4.44 11.57
C ASP A 27 1.48 4.02 10.53
N VAL A 28 1.81 4.32 9.28
CA VAL A 28 0.96 4.10 8.13
C VAL A 28 1.77 3.39 7.05
N VAL A 29 1.22 2.30 6.54
CA VAL A 29 1.72 1.59 5.37
C VAL A 29 0.84 1.96 4.19
N GLU A 30 1.42 2.70 3.25
CA GLU A 30 0.77 3.04 1.98
C GLU A 30 0.67 1.81 1.07
N GLU A 31 -0.38 1.79 0.26
CA GLU A 31 -0.76 0.67 -0.59
C GLU A 31 0.29 0.38 -1.69
N ALA A 32 0.85 -0.83 -1.68
CA ALA A 32 1.86 -1.22 -2.66
C ALA A 32 1.32 -1.36 -4.10
N ALA A 33 0.03 -1.69 -4.29
CA ALA A 33 -0.52 -1.94 -5.62
C ALA A 33 -0.45 -0.70 -6.52
N THR A 34 -0.90 0.44 -6.00
CA THR A 34 -0.82 1.72 -6.71
C THR A 34 0.63 2.08 -7.10
N ASP A 35 1.59 1.86 -6.20
CA ASP A 35 3.00 2.19 -6.48
C ASP A 35 3.67 1.24 -7.47
N VAL A 36 3.35 -0.06 -7.41
CA VAL A 36 3.84 -1.05 -8.39
C VAL A 36 3.28 -0.71 -9.78
N ILE A 37 2.01 -0.34 -9.88
CA ILE A 37 1.40 0.09 -11.15
C ILE A 37 2.11 1.33 -11.70
N ALA A 38 2.26 2.37 -10.88
CA ALA A 38 2.90 3.61 -11.30
C ALA A 38 4.36 3.40 -11.73
N LEU A 39 5.11 2.58 -10.98
CA LEU A 39 6.50 2.25 -11.30
C LEU A 39 6.59 1.49 -12.63
N GLU A 40 5.80 0.45 -12.84
CA GLU A 40 5.86 -0.36 -14.07
C GLU A 40 5.38 0.42 -15.30
N GLN A 41 4.35 1.27 -15.14
CA GLN A 41 3.90 2.16 -16.21
C GLN A 41 4.97 3.20 -16.58
N SER A 42 5.74 3.70 -15.59
CA SER A 42 6.88 4.59 -15.87
C SER A 42 7.98 3.90 -16.69
N MET A 43 8.10 2.57 -16.56
CA MET A 43 9.01 1.73 -17.35
C MET A 43 8.43 1.31 -18.71
N ARG A 44 7.35 1.96 -19.17
CA ARG A 44 6.60 1.67 -20.40
C ARG A 44 5.84 0.35 -20.41
N PHE A 45 5.62 -0.26 -19.25
CA PHE A 45 4.78 -1.45 -19.13
C PHE A 45 3.35 -1.01 -18.79
N LEU A 46 2.51 -0.81 -19.81
CA LEU A 46 1.22 -0.14 -19.68
C LEU A 46 0.15 -0.97 -18.93
N THR A 47 0.28 -2.30 -18.98
CA THR A 47 -0.67 -3.25 -18.37
C THR A 47 0.05 -4.17 -17.38
N PRO A 48 0.61 -3.66 -16.28
CA PRO A 48 1.36 -4.45 -15.30
C PRO A 48 0.53 -5.58 -14.69
N TRP A 49 -0.79 -5.39 -14.56
CA TRP A 49 -1.72 -6.41 -14.08
C TRP A 49 -1.88 -7.64 -14.99
N THR A 50 -1.36 -7.62 -16.22
CA THR A 50 -1.34 -8.82 -17.08
C THR A 50 -0.15 -9.73 -16.82
N ASP A 51 0.86 -9.25 -16.08
CA ASP A 51 1.99 -10.07 -15.65
C ASP A 51 1.54 -11.05 -14.54
N PRO A 52 1.73 -12.38 -14.71
CA PRO A 52 1.43 -13.37 -13.66
C PRO A 52 2.15 -13.10 -12.33
N LEU A 53 3.30 -12.42 -12.37
CA LEU A 53 4.09 -12.08 -11.19
C LEU A 53 3.66 -10.76 -10.54
N PHE A 54 2.68 -10.04 -11.10
CA PHE A 54 2.23 -8.75 -10.59
C PHE A 54 1.82 -8.78 -9.12
N ILE A 55 1.04 -9.80 -8.72
CA ILE A 55 0.64 -9.99 -7.32
C ILE A 55 1.85 -10.23 -6.40
N HIS A 56 2.87 -10.95 -6.87
CA HIS A 56 4.08 -11.17 -6.10
C HIS A 56 4.88 -9.88 -5.88
N LYS A 57 4.94 -9.01 -6.89
CA LYS A 57 5.61 -7.70 -6.79
C LYS A 57 4.91 -6.80 -5.76
N ILE A 58 3.57 -6.77 -5.79
CA ILE A 58 2.76 -6.07 -4.78
C ILE A 58 3.02 -6.64 -3.39
N LEU A 59 2.95 -7.97 -3.25
CA LEU A 59 3.15 -8.65 -1.96
C LEU A 59 4.54 -8.36 -1.39
N ASN A 60 5.59 -8.43 -2.20
CA ASN A 60 6.97 -8.17 -1.78
C ASN A 60 7.13 -6.72 -1.29
N LEU A 61 6.60 -5.74 -2.02
CA LEU A 61 6.66 -4.34 -1.60
C LEU A 61 5.84 -4.10 -0.33
N GLN A 62 4.65 -4.69 -0.22
CA GLN A 62 3.79 -4.57 0.97
C GLN A 62 4.46 -5.16 2.21
N MET A 63 5.09 -6.33 2.08
CA MET A 63 5.82 -7.00 3.15
C MET A 63 7.02 -6.16 3.60
N HIS A 64 7.79 -5.62 2.65
CA HIS A 64 8.93 -4.77 2.95
C HIS A 64 8.53 -3.54 3.78
N ARG A 65 7.45 -2.83 3.37
CA ARG A 65 6.93 -1.67 4.11
C ARG A 65 6.39 -2.04 5.49
N THR A 66 5.67 -3.16 5.57
CA THR A 66 5.12 -3.65 6.84
C THR A 66 6.22 -4.03 7.84
N TYR A 67 7.36 -4.54 7.35
CA TYR A 67 8.51 -4.90 8.20
C TYR A 67 9.28 -3.66 8.71
N GLN A 68 9.29 -2.58 7.93
CA GLN A 68 9.92 -1.32 8.35
C GLN A 68 9.08 -0.54 9.38
N ALA A 69 7.76 -0.69 9.37
CA ALA A 69 6.87 -0.07 10.35
C ALA A 69 6.98 -0.74 11.73
N HIS A 70 7.82 -0.18 12.61
CA HIS A 70 8.09 -0.70 13.97
C HIS A 70 7.11 -0.16 15.05
N THR A 71 6.10 0.64 14.66
CA THR A 71 4.96 1.20 15.44
C THR A 71 4.08 0.19 16.25
N PRO A 72 3.81 0.29 17.59
CA PRO A 72 2.78 -0.53 18.25
C PRO A 72 1.35 -0.42 17.69
N ARG A 73 1.06 0.66 16.94
CA ARG A 73 -0.20 0.93 16.23
C ARG A 73 0.11 1.28 14.77
N CYS A 74 -0.01 0.29 13.90
CA CYS A 74 0.30 0.40 12.48
C CYS A 74 -0.98 0.17 11.65
N PHE A 75 -1.31 1.12 10.79
CA PHE A 75 -2.45 1.06 9.88
C PHE A 75 -1.96 0.63 8.50
N ASN A 76 -2.62 -0.37 7.94
CA ASN A 76 -2.27 -0.97 6.66
C ASN A 76 -3.44 -0.80 5.68
N THR A 77 -3.16 -0.58 4.41
CA THR A 77 -4.20 -0.49 3.37
C THR A 77 -4.06 -1.65 2.40
N ILE A 78 -5.19 -2.27 2.07
CA ILE A 78 -5.28 -3.33 1.08
C ILE A 78 -6.45 -2.97 0.15
N PHE A 79 -6.22 -3.14 -1.15
CA PHE A 79 -7.28 -3.14 -2.16
C PHE A 79 -7.85 -4.54 -2.33
#